data_AF-A0A501W4Q5-F1
#
_entry.id   AF-A0A501W4Q5-F1
#
_cell.length_a   1.000
_cell.length_b   1.000
_cell.length_c   1.000
_cell.angle_alpha   90.00
_cell.angle_beta   90.00
_cell.angle_gamma   90.00
#
_symmetry.space_group_name_H-M   'P 1'
#
loop_
_entity.id
_entity.type
_entity.pdbx_description
1 polymer ?
#
loop_
_entity_poly.entity_id
_entity_poly.type
_entity_poly.pdbx_seq_one_letter_code
_entity_poly.pdbx_strand_id
1 'polypeptide(L)'
;MILLLFILYALAHGLTNAVCYSRRGAHALTMNEHWLFGIERGLFALALLWADYAFLPRVFEAVAGVLAFSWFHNGAYYLMRDKIARGGRRWQDSWRYQSDTDTSRYSFDYKERTLLLLAGLVLLAGCYAVYLTQ
;
A
#
# COMPACT_ATOMS: atom_id res chain seq x y z
N MET A 1 -11.22 -7.88 -9.21
CA MET A 1 -11.80 -6.57 -8.81
C MET A 1 -11.30 -6.11 -7.45
N ILE A 2 -11.11 -7.00 -6.47
CA ILE A 2 -10.60 -6.71 -5.12
C ILE A 2 -9.20 -6.09 -5.17
N LEU A 3 -8.29 -6.65 -5.98
CA LEU A 3 -6.93 -6.11 -6.11
C LEU A 3 -6.94 -4.63 -6.55
N LEU A 4 -7.77 -4.29 -7.54
CA LEU A 4 -7.88 -2.92 -8.03
C LEU A 4 -8.39 -1.98 -6.93
N LEU A 5 -9.39 -2.42 -6.16
CA LEU A 5 -9.91 -1.65 -5.02
C LEU A 5 -8.84 -1.44 -3.95
N PHE A 6 -8.02 -2.45 -3.66
CA PHE A 6 -6.86 -2.33 -2.77
C PHE A 6 -5.83 -1.33 -3.27
N ILE A 7 -5.53 -1.34 -4.57
CA ILE A 7 -4.61 -0.38 -5.18
C ILE A 7 -5.16 1.05 -5.08
N LEU A 8 -6.44 1.25 -5.43
CA LEU A 8 -7.09 2.56 -5.34
C LEU A 8 -7.12 3.07 -3.89
N TYR A 9 -7.46 2.20 -2.94
CA TYR A 9 -7.40 2.50 -1.52
C TYR A 9 -5.98 2.87 -1.08
N ALA A 10 -4.95 2.09 -1.46
CA ALA A 10 -3.56 2.36 -1.13
C ALA A 10 -3.08 3.71 -1.66
N LEU A 11 -3.44 4.04 -2.91
CA LEU A 11 -3.14 5.33 -3.53
C LEU A 11 -3.84 6.46 -2.77
N ALA A 12 -5.15 6.37 -2.54
CA ALA A 12 -5.92 7.39 -1.83
C ALA A 12 -5.38 7.62 -0.41
N HIS A 13 -5.09 6.54 0.31
CA HIS A 13 -4.51 6.60 1.66
C HIS A 13 -3.12 7.25 1.65
N GLY A 14 -2.26 6.90 0.68
CA GLY A 14 -0.95 7.51 0.50
C GLY A 14 -1.04 9.01 0.23
N LEU A 15 -1.99 9.43 -0.63
CA LEU A 15 -2.25 10.85 -0.91
C LEU A 15 -2.75 11.61 0.32
N THR A 16 -3.71 11.05 1.07
CA THR A 16 -4.22 11.66 2.32
C THR A 16 -3.10 11.85 3.33
N ASN A 17 -2.27 10.82 3.52
CA ASN A 17 -1.10 10.91 4.38
C ASN A 17 -0.13 11.99 3.89
N ALA A 18 0.11 12.10 2.59
CA ALA A 18 0.98 13.15 2.07
C ALA A 18 0.47 14.55 2.44
N VAL A 19 -0.84 14.78 2.35
CA VAL A 19 -1.46 16.04 2.78
C VAL A 19 -1.25 16.27 4.28
N CYS A 20 -1.53 15.29 5.13
CA CYS A 20 -1.38 15.41 6.58
C CYS A 20 0.08 15.66 7.01
N TYR A 21 1.02 14.87 6.49
CA TYR A 21 2.41 14.88 6.92
C TYR A 21 3.31 15.86 6.14
N SER A 22 2.85 16.44 5.03
CA SER A 22 3.64 17.41 4.25
C SER A 22 3.97 18.68 5.03
N ARG A 23 3.10 19.12 5.94
CA ARG A 23 3.26 20.36 6.72
C ARG A 23 3.88 20.17 8.09
N ARG A 24 3.53 19.09 8.80
CA ARG A 24 3.96 18.83 10.19
C ARG A 24 4.99 17.71 10.35
N GLY A 25 5.31 16.97 9.28
CA GLY A 25 6.25 15.84 9.34
C GLY A 25 5.81 14.76 10.32
N ALA A 26 6.75 13.97 10.84
CA ALA A 26 6.49 12.87 11.79
C ALA A 26 5.86 13.34 13.13
N HIS A 27 5.81 14.64 13.40
CA HIS A 27 5.16 15.22 14.57
C HIS A 27 3.68 15.56 14.33
N ALA A 28 3.12 15.20 13.18
CA ALA A 28 1.69 15.43 12.90
C ALA A 28 0.77 14.65 13.86
N LEU A 29 1.21 13.48 14.33
CA LEU A 29 0.51 12.63 15.28
C LEU A 29 1.44 12.24 16.43
N THR A 30 0.90 12.19 17.65
CA THR A 30 1.64 11.80 18.87
C THR A 30 1.54 10.30 19.18
N MET A 31 0.66 9.59 18.48
CA MET A 31 0.40 8.16 18.66
C MET A 31 0.90 7.40 17.44
N ASN A 32 1.40 6.17 17.66
CA ASN A 32 1.73 5.25 16.58
C ASN A 32 0.44 4.86 15.83
N GLU A 33 0.23 5.44 14.67
CA GLU A 33 -0.91 5.28 13.77
C GLU A 33 -0.87 3.97 12.96
N HIS A 34 0.29 3.31 12.91
CA HIS A 34 0.52 2.17 12.02
C HIS A 34 -0.37 0.97 12.37
N TRP A 35 -0.67 0.73 13.66
CA TRP A 35 -1.57 -0.35 14.07
C TRP A 35 -3.02 -0.06 13.66
N LEU A 36 -3.45 1.19 13.72
CA LEU A 36 -4.79 1.61 13.31
C LEU A 36 -4.97 1.44 11.80
N PHE A 37 -3.96 1.83 11.01
CA PHE A 37 -3.95 1.57 9.56
C PHE A 37 -3.95 0.08 9.23
N GLY A 38 -3.28 -0.74 10.04
CA GLY A 38 -3.33 -2.20 9.91
C GLY A 38 -4.73 -2.76 10.11
N ILE A 39 -5.45 -2.30 11.13
CA ILE A 39 -6.84 -2.69 11.40
C ILE A 39 -7.76 -2.25 10.27
N GLU A 40 -7.66 -1.01 9.80
CA GLU A 40 -8.48 -0.48 8.71
C GLU A 40 -8.35 -1.34 7.44
N ARG A 41 -7.12 -1.70 7.08
CA ARG A 41 -6.83 -2.59 5.93
C ARG A 41 -7.39 -3.99 6.12
N GLY A 42 -7.30 -4.54 7.33
CA GLY A 42 -7.85 -5.85 7.66
C GLY A 42 -9.38 -5.87 7.53
N LEU A 43 -10.06 -4.82 8.02
CA LEU A 43 -11.50 -4.68 7.88
C LEU A 43 -11.92 -4.50 6.42
N PHE A 44 -11.15 -3.74 5.63
CA PHE A 44 -11.39 -3.60 4.20
C PHE A 44 -11.26 -4.95 3.45
N ALA A 45 -10.22 -5.74 3.77
CA ALA A 45 -10.06 -7.09 3.22
C ALA A 45 -11.25 -7.99 3.56
N LEU A 46 -11.66 -8.02 4.83
CA LEU A 46 -12.75 -8.86 5.31
C LEU A 46 -14.09 -8.48 4.67
N ALA A 47 -14.38 -7.18 4.54
CA ALA A 47 -15.59 -6.70 3.88
C ALA A 47 -15.66 -7.13 2.40
N LEU A 48 -14.53 -7.15 1.71
CA LEU A 48 -14.46 -7.57 0.31
C LEU A 48 -14.57 -9.08 0.11
N LEU A 49 -14.17 -9.88 1.11
CA LEU A 49 -14.28 -11.34 1.10
C LEU A 49 -15.68 -11.85 1.47
N TRP A 50 -16.49 -11.02 2.15
CA TRP A 50 -17.83 -11.40 2.62
C TRP A 50 -18.88 -11.53 1.49
N ALA A 51 -18.57 -11.09 0.27
CA ALA A 51 -19.57 -10.84 -0.76
C ALA A 51 -19.76 -11.94 -1.83
N ASP A 52 -19.02 -13.06 -1.83
CA ASP A 52 -18.94 -13.91 -3.05
C ASP A 52 -18.73 -15.43 -2.79
N TYR A 53 -19.24 -16.27 -3.71
CA TYR A 53 -19.10 -17.74 -3.71
C TYR A 53 -17.74 -18.22 -4.26
N ALA A 54 -17.03 -17.39 -5.03
CA ALA A 54 -15.69 -17.68 -5.54
C ALA A 54 -14.60 -17.34 -4.50
N PHE A 55 -14.67 -17.93 -3.31
CA PHE A 55 -13.84 -17.56 -2.16
C PHE A 55 -12.33 -17.63 -2.45
N LEU A 56 -11.85 -18.67 -3.13
CA LEU A 56 -10.41 -18.92 -3.29
C LEU A 56 -9.71 -17.86 -4.17
N PRO A 57 -10.16 -17.56 -5.41
CA PRO A 57 -9.55 -16.47 -6.20
C PRO A 57 -9.61 -15.10 -5.48
N ARG A 58 -10.67 -14.84 -4.73
CA ARG A 58 -10.83 -13.58 -3.97
C ARG A 58 -9.83 -13.46 -2.82
N VAL A 59 -9.56 -14.55 -2.11
CA VAL A 59 -8.50 -14.59 -1.09
C VAL A 59 -7.15 -14.25 -1.72
N PHE A 60 -6.82 -14.83 -2.88
CA PHE A 60 -5.58 -14.52 -3.58
C PHE A 60 -5.54 -13.07 -4.09
N GLU A 61 -6.66 -12.50 -4.57
CA GLU A 61 -6.74 -11.08 -4.91
C GLU A 61 -6.48 -10.18 -3.69
N ALA A 62 -7.04 -10.53 -2.52
CA ALA A 62 -6.85 -9.79 -1.28
C ALA A 62 -5.39 -9.88 -0.78
N VAL A 63 -4.79 -11.07 -0.79
CA VAL A 63 -3.37 -11.28 -0.44
C VAL A 63 -2.47 -10.48 -1.38
N ALA A 64 -2.70 -10.54 -2.70
CA ALA A 64 -1.96 -9.74 -3.67
C ALA A 64 -2.13 -8.24 -3.40
N GLY A 65 -3.33 -7.80 -3.02
CA GLY A 65 -3.61 -6.42 -2.63
C GLY A 65 -2.83 -5.96 -1.40
N VAL A 66 -2.76 -6.79 -0.35
CA VAL A 66 -1.98 -6.51 0.85
C VAL A 66 -0.49 -6.39 0.54
N LEU A 67 0.05 -7.30 -0.28
CA LEU A 67 1.47 -7.28 -0.67
C LEU A 67 1.81 -6.08 -1.57
N ALA A 68 0.89 -5.70 -2.46
CA ALA A 68 1.03 -4.53 -3.33
C ALA A 68 0.90 -3.20 -2.57
N PHE A 69 0.19 -3.19 -1.43
CA PHE A 69 -0.19 -1.98 -0.70
C PHE A 69 0.98 -1.04 -0.46
N SER A 70 2.08 -1.56 0.12
CA SER A 70 3.22 -0.74 0.53
C SER A 70 3.87 -0.02 -0.64
N TRP A 71 3.93 -0.66 -1.81
CA TRP A 71 4.51 -0.07 -3.01
C TRP A 71 3.68 1.12 -3.52
N PHE A 72 2.36 0.92 -3.68
CA PHE A 72 1.46 1.97 -4.15
C PHE A 72 1.27 3.11 -3.14
N HIS A 73 1.08 2.77 -1.87
CA HIS A 73 0.90 3.75 -0.79
C HIS A 73 2.12 4.66 -0.68
N ASN A 74 3.32 4.09 -0.56
CA ASN A 74 4.53 4.88 -0.37
C ASN A 74 4.89 5.67 -1.62
N GLY A 75 4.72 5.07 -2.80
CA GLY A 75 4.89 5.77 -4.06
C GLY A 75 4.01 7.01 -4.17
N ALA A 76 2.70 6.87 -3.91
CA ALA A 76 1.76 7.99 -3.92
C ALA A 76 2.05 9.03 -2.82
N TYR A 77 2.38 8.55 -1.61
CA TYR A 77 2.70 9.40 -0.47
C TYR A 77 3.86 10.33 -0.77
N TYR A 78 5.00 9.78 -1.20
CA TYR A 78 6.21 10.57 -1.43
C TYR A 78 6.10 11.44 -2.67
N LEU A 79 5.47 10.95 -3.75
CA LEU A 79 5.20 11.75 -4.94
C LEU A 79 4.34 12.99 -4.61
N MET A 80 3.28 12.81 -3.82
CA MET A 80 2.41 13.92 -3.46
C MET A 80 3.03 14.83 -2.42
N ARG A 81 3.79 14.28 -1.47
CA ARG A 81 4.50 15.08 -0.46
C ARG A 81 5.54 16.00 -1.10
N ASP A 82 6.28 15.51 -2.10
CA ASP A 82 7.19 16.32 -2.92
C ASP A 82 6.44 17.45 -3.65
N LYS A 83 5.32 17.12 -4.30
CA LYS A 83 4.47 18.11 -5.00
C LYS A 83 3.88 19.19 -4.09
N ILE A 84 3.53 18.86 -2.85
CA ILE A 84 3.00 19.81 -1.87
C ILE A 84 4.13 20.67 -1.28
N ALA A 85 5.30 20.09 -1.04
CA ALA A 85 6.39 20.74 -0.31
C ALA A 85 7.16 21.82 -1.11
N ARG A 86 6.73 22.20 -2.33
CA ARG A 86 7.32 23.16 -3.31
C ARG A 86 8.32 24.20 -2.76
N GLY A 87 9.50 23.76 -2.33
CA GLY A 87 10.40 24.60 -1.54
C GLY A 87 11.80 24.00 -1.27
N GLY A 88 12.29 23.10 -2.13
CA GLY A 88 13.74 22.86 -2.21
C GLY A 88 14.29 21.49 -1.75
N ARG A 89 13.46 20.50 -1.44
CA ARG A 89 13.95 19.11 -1.38
C ARG A 89 13.56 18.40 -2.67
N ARG A 90 14.46 18.40 -3.65
CA ARG A 90 14.35 17.53 -4.82
C ARG A 90 14.45 16.09 -4.31
N TRP A 91 13.34 15.48 -3.94
CA TRP A 91 13.26 14.04 -3.67
C TRP A 91 13.34 13.33 -5.03
N GLN A 92 14.50 13.42 -5.68
CA GLN A 92 14.77 12.74 -6.94
C GLN A 92 14.57 11.24 -6.68
N ASP A 93 13.63 10.67 -7.42
CA ASP A 93 13.05 9.33 -7.24
C ASP A 93 11.95 9.17 -6.17
N SER A 94 11.07 10.17 -5.98
CA SER A 94 9.96 10.14 -5.01
C SER A 94 9.18 8.82 -4.95
N TRP A 95 8.97 8.11 -6.06
CA TRP A 95 8.29 6.81 -6.03
C TRP A 95 9.13 5.69 -5.41
N ARG A 96 10.46 5.77 -5.58
CA ARG A 96 11.46 4.86 -5.02
C ARG A 96 12.02 5.35 -3.69
N TYR A 97 11.58 6.51 -3.24
CA TYR A 97 12.14 7.18 -2.10
C TYR A 97 11.89 6.40 -0.80
N GLN A 98 12.89 6.47 0.06
CA GLN A 98 12.93 5.84 1.37
C GLN A 98 13.16 6.92 2.42
N SER A 99 12.27 7.02 3.40
CA SER A 99 12.44 7.95 4.51
C SER A 99 13.44 7.39 5.52
N ASP A 100 14.49 8.16 5.81
CA ASP A 100 15.48 7.83 6.86
C ASP A 100 14.94 8.04 8.28
N THR A 101 13.78 8.72 8.40
CA THR A 101 13.13 9.03 9.69
C THR A 101 11.81 8.26 9.86
N ASP A 102 11.68 7.09 9.22
CA ASP A 102 10.49 6.26 9.42
C ASP A 102 10.43 5.78 10.87
N THR A 103 9.29 6.02 11.53
CA THR A 103 9.02 5.60 12.92
C THR A 103 8.37 4.23 12.98
N SER A 104 8.07 3.62 11.83
CA SER A 104 7.52 2.27 11.75
C SER A 104 8.53 1.24 12.32
N ARG A 105 8.02 0.25 13.08
CA ARG A 105 8.86 -0.87 13.55
C ARG A 105 9.36 -1.76 12.41
N TYR A 106 8.69 -1.69 11.25
CA TYR A 106 8.99 -2.45 10.04
C TYR A 106 8.88 -1.53 8.84
N SER A 107 10.04 -1.01 8.43
CA SER A 107 10.19 -0.19 7.23
C SER A 107 10.69 -1.08 6.10
N PHE A 108 9.84 -1.38 5.12
CA PHE A 108 10.29 -2.01 3.88
C PHE A 108 10.94 -0.98 2.97
N ASP A 109 12.10 -1.27 2.39
CA ASP A 109 12.74 -0.43 1.37
C ASP A 109 12.04 -0.57 -0.01
N TYR A 110 12.47 0.21 -1.02
CA TYR A 110 11.87 0.13 -2.35
C TYR A 110 12.01 -1.25 -3.01
N LYS A 111 13.13 -1.94 -2.79
CA LYS A 111 13.38 -3.28 -3.37
C LYS A 111 12.45 -4.29 -2.72
N GLU A 112 12.34 -4.28 -1.40
CA GLU A 112 11.46 -5.15 -0.62
C GLU A 112 9.99 -4.92 -1.00
N ARG A 113 9.54 -3.67 -1.10
CA ARG A 113 8.19 -3.32 -1.58
C ARG A 113 7.93 -3.86 -2.99
N THR A 114 8.92 -3.76 -3.87
CA THR A 114 8.82 -4.25 -5.26
C THR A 114 8.75 -5.76 -5.29
N LEU A 115 9.56 -6.47 -4.48
CA LEU A 115 9.51 -7.92 -4.35
C LEU A 115 8.16 -8.40 -3.81
N LEU A 116 7.59 -7.72 -2.81
CA LEU A 116 6.26 -8.02 -2.29
C LEU A 116 5.18 -7.85 -3.37
N LEU A 117 5.20 -6.74 -4.12
CA LEU A 117 4.29 -6.53 -5.26
C LEU A 117 4.40 -7.68 -6.27
N LEU A 118 5.62 -8.01 -6.70
CA LEU A 118 5.85 -9.09 -7.68
C LEU A 118 5.40 -10.45 -7.15
N ALA A 119 5.69 -10.77 -5.90
CA ALA A 119 5.26 -12.02 -5.26
C ALA A 119 3.71 -12.11 -5.23
N GLY A 120 3.02 -11.03 -4.89
CA GLY A 120 1.56 -10.97 -4.93
C GLY A 120 0.99 -11.20 -6.32
N LEU A 121 1.58 -10.57 -7.35
CA LEU A 121 1.14 -10.75 -8.73
C LEU A 121 1.39 -12.17 -9.25
N VAL A 122 2.54 -12.77 -8.94
CA VAL A 122 2.86 -14.16 -9.31
C VAL A 122 1.91 -15.15 -8.63
N LEU A 123 1.65 -14.98 -7.34
CA LEU A 123 0.69 -15.81 -6.60
C LEU A 123 -0.71 -15.73 -7.20
N LEU A 124 -1.18 -14.52 -7.54
CA LEU A 124 -2.49 -14.32 -8.15
C LEU A 124 -2.56 -14.93 -9.55
N ALA A 125 -1.53 -14.72 -10.37
CA ALA A 125 -1.45 -15.30 -11.71
C ALA A 125 -1.46 -16.84 -11.66
N GLY A 126 -0.70 -17.44 -10.73
CA GLY A 126 -0.70 -18.88 -10.50
C GLY A 126 -2.07 -19.41 -10.08
N CYS A 127 -2.78 -18.70 -9.20
CA CYS A 127 -4.15 -19.06 -8.79
C CYS A 127 -5.11 -19.07 -9.99
N TYR A 128 -5.12 -18.02 -10.80
CA TYR A 128 -5.96 -17.96 -12.00
C TYR A 128 -5.58 -18.99 -13.05
N ALA A 129 -4.29 -19.28 -13.24
CA ALA A 129 -3.83 -20.30 -14.17
C ALA A 129 -4.40 -21.68 -13.81
N VAL A 130 -4.38 -22.04 -12.52
CA VAL A 130 -4.98 -23.30 -12.05
C VAL A 130 -6.51 -23.26 -12.16
N TYR A 131 -7.14 -22.17 -11.72
CA TYR A 131 -8.59 -22.04 -11.70
C TYR A 131 -9.23 -22.06 -13.10
N LEU A 132 -8.57 -21.50 -14.12
CA LEU A 132 -9.06 -21.48 -15.50
C LEU A 132 -8.86 -22.82 -16.24
N THR A 133 -8.06 -23.74 -15.68
CA THR A 133 -7.84 -25.08 -16.24
C THR A 133 -8.73 -26.17 -15.63
N GLN A 134 -9.61 -25.81 -14.69
CA GLN A 134 -10.63 -26.68 -14.10
C GLN A 134 -11.99 -26.42 -14.75
#